data_AF-A0A8I1UK59-F1
#
_entry.id   AF-A0A8I1UK59-F1
#
_cell.length_a   1.000
_cell.length_b   1.000
_cell.length_c   1.000
_cell.angle_alpha   90.00
_cell.angle_beta   90.00
_cell.angle_gamma   90.00
#
_symmetry.space_group_name_H-M   'P 1'
#
loop_
_entity.id
_entity.type
_entity.pdbx_description
1 polymer ?
#
loop_
_entity_poly.entity_id
_entity_poly.type
_entity_poly.pdbx_seq_one_letter_code
_entity_poly.pdbx_strand_id
1 'polypeptide(L)'
;MSLGLQGAVAIDDPSWQLPTGEVSPNREPRAPESGHLSSRLGFVAPDWLDHLSDFLRRKHPLKTADAVAARCRGQISAEQVRKWLKRRSAPSGIAMLWLATCYGPELLQALYGPSPVGLPGWLDKLIAVERADRLGARLQALRAELDTEIARSRL
;
A
#
# COMPACT_ATOMS: atom_id res chain seq x y z
N MET A 1 37.15 -17.83 18.29
CA MET A 1 36.73 -17.45 16.93
C MET A 1 35.22 -17.31 16.93
N SER A 2 34.70 -16.15 17.33
CA SER A 2 33.26 -15.86 17.40
C SER A 2 32.98 -14.64 16.54
N LEU A 3 32.19 -14.84 15.49
CA LEU A 3 31.78 -13.80 14.55
C LEU A 3 30.64 -12.99 15.17
N GLY A 4 30.95 -11.77 15.60
CA GLY A 4 29.96 -10.78 16.00
C GLY A 4 29.37 -10.07 14.79
N LEU A 5 28.14 -10.42 14.42
CA LEU A 5 27.30 -9.65 13.51
C LEU A 5 26.62 -8.52 14.30
N GLN A 6 27.14 -7.29 14.17
CA GLN A 6 26.42 -6.07 14.54
C GLN A 6 26.50 -5.09 13.35
N GLY A 7 25.59 -5.27 12.40
CA GLY A 7 25.25 -4.23 11.44
C GLY A 7 24.06 -3.45 11.98
N ALA A 8 24.32 -2.45 12.81
CA ALA A 8 23.31 -1.49 13.21
C ALA A 8 22.91 -0.67 11.98
N VAL A 9 21.68 -0.82 11.51
CA VAL A 9 21.09 0.05 10.50
C VAL A 9 20.87 1.41 11.17
N ALA A 10 21.68 2.39 10.79
CA ALA A 10 21.49 3.77 11.20
C ALA A 10 20.11 4.25 10.69
N ILE A 11 19.21 4.53 11.63
CA ILE A 11 17.94 5.20 11.35
C ILE A 11 18.29 6.68 11.22
N ASP A 12 18.47 7.14 9.98
CA ASP A 12 18.71 8.55 9.68
C ASP A 12 17.49 9.41 10.04
N ASP A 13 17.78 10.40 10.89
CA ASP A 13 17.25 11.76 11.02
C ASP A 13 15.72 12.00 11.09
N PRO A 14 15.16 12.30 12.30
CA PRO A 14 13.79 12.75 12.44
C PRO A 14 13.69 14.26 12.18
N SER A 15 13.46 14.66 10.93
CA SER A 15 13.13 16.04 10.55
C SER A 15 11.73 16.52 11.02
N TRP A 16 11.09 15.81 11.94
CA TRP A 16 9.81 16.20 12.55
C TRP A 16 10.03 16.92 13.89
N GLN A 17 10.76 18.04 13.88
CA GLN A 17 10.78 18.94 15.03
C GLN A 17 9.45 19.72 15.07
N LEU A 18 8.58 19.38 16.02
CA LEU A 18 7.42 20.19 16.38
C LEU A 18 7.92 21.48 17.05
N PRO A 19 7.33 22.66 16.76
CA PRO A 19 7.70 23.87 17.47
C PRO A 19 7.29 23.74 18.93
N THR A 20 8.28 23.80 19.84
CA THR A 20 8.06 23.96 21.28
C THR A 20 7.47 25.34 21.54
N GLY A 21 6.15 25.46 21.40
CA GLY A 21 5.39 26.57 21.95
C GLY A 21 5.17 26.33 23.45
N GLU A 22 5.59 27.27 24.28
CA GLU A 22 5.39 27.26 25.72
C GLU A 22 3.92 27.01 26.09
N VAL A 23 3.66 26.00 26.92
CA VAL A 23 2.33 25.69 27.44
C VAL A 23 2.03 26.61 28.62
N SER A 24 1.18 27.61 28.38
CA SER A 24 0.61 28.46 29.44
C SER A 24 -0.35 27.64 30.33
N PRO A 25 -0.26 27.73 31.68
CA PRO A 25 -0.80 26.71 32.58
C PRO A 25 -2.30 26.84 32.89
N ASN A 26 -3.07 27.62 32.13
CA ASN A 26 -4.47 27.88 32.48
C ASN A 26 -5.43 27.81 31.28
N ARG A 27 -5.72 26.58 30.84
CA ARG A 27 -6.82 26.32 29.89
C ARG A 27 -7.55 25.05 30.30
N GLU A 28 -8.80 25.19 30.72
CA GLU A 28 -9.72 24.08 31.00
C GLU A 28 -9.84 23.15 29.78
N PRO A 29 -10.07 21.83 29.98
CA PRO A 29 -10.14 20.86 28.89
C PRO A 29 -11.45 21.03 28.11
N ARG A 30 -11.43 21.85 27.05
CA ARG A 30 -12.45 21.76 25.98
C ARG A 30 -12.16 20.53 25.13
N ALA A 31 -13.16 19.67 24.99
CA ALA A 31 -13.15 18.55 24.06
C ALA A 31 -12.78 19.05 22.64
N PRO A 32 -11.93 18.34 21.88
CA PRO A 32 -11.63 18.76 20.52
C PRO A 32 -12.87 18.52 19.65
N GLU A 33 -13.52 19.61 19.26
CA GLU A 33 -14.46 19.63 18.16
C GLU A 33 -13.76 19.03 16.93
N SER A 34 -14.42 18.06 16.30
CA SER A 34 -13.93 17.37 15.10
C SER A 34 -13.94 18.34 13.90
N GLY A 35 -13.00 19.27 13.89
CA GLY A 35 -12.87 20.31 12.87
C GLY A 35 -11.96 19.87 11.71
N HIS A 36 -12.60 19.53 10.59
CA HIS A 36 -12.10 19.60 9.20
C HIS A 36 -10.56 19.72 8.98
N LEU A 37 -9.88 18.57 8.90
CA LEU A 37 -8.49 18.47 8.38
C LEU A 37 -8.42 18.54 6.84
N SER A 38 -9.21 19.40 6.19
CA SER A 38 -9.56 19.21 4.77
C SER A 38 -8.83 20.08 3.74
N SER A 39 -7.76 20.83 4.05
CA SER A 39 -7.17 21.68 3.00
C SER A 39 -5.65 21.91 3.01
N ARG A 40 -4.88 21.24 3.88
CA ARG A 40 -3.40 21.40 3.89
C ARG A 40 -2.56 20.13 3.81
N LEU A 41 -3.18 18.95 3.70
CA LEU A 41 -2.50 17.66 3.57
C LEU A 41 -2.60 17.15 2.12
N GLY A 42 -2.14 17.95 1.17
CA GLY A 42 -2.12 17.57 -0.25
C GLY A 42 -0.89 16.73 -0.59
N PHE A 43 -0.93 15.42 -0.31
CA PHE A 43 0.10 14.48 -0.79
C PHE A 43 -0.48 13.29 -1.57
N VAL A 44 -1.80 13.20 -1.68
CA VAL A 44 -2.51 12.17 -2.46
C VAL A 44 -3.17 12.86 -3.65
N ALA A 45 -3.07 12.26 -4.84
CA ALA A 45 -3.69 12.79 -6.06
C ALA A 45 -5.19 13.06 -5.84
N PRO A 46 -5.77 14.17 -6.35
CA PRO A 46 -7.20 14.46 -6.21
C PRO A 46 -8.09 13.31 -6.69
N ASP A 47 -7.62 12.57 -7.69
CA ASP A 47 -8.33 11.46 -8.35
C ASP A 47 -7.91 10.08 -7.82
N TRP A 48 -7.38 9.98 -6.61
CA TRP A 48 -6.90 8.70 -6.04
C TRP A 48 -7.98 7.61 -5.99
N LEU A 49 -9.26 7.97 -5.85
CA LEU A 49 -10.37 7.03 -5.86
C LEU A 49 -10.54 6.36 -7.24
N ASP A 50 -10.11 7.04 -8.29
CA ASP A 50 -10.16 6.56 -9.67
C ASP A 50 -9.03 5.58 -9.89
N HIS A 51 -7.83 5.94 -9.43
CA HIS A 51 -6.70 5.05 -9.45
C HIS A 51 -6.94 3.79 -8.60
N LEU A 52 -7.63 3.91 -7.47
CA LEU A 52 -8.08 2.77 -6.69
C LEU A 52 -9.01 1.90 -7.53
N SER A 53 -10.04 2.49 -8.13
CA SER A 53 -11.02 1.76 -8.92
C SER A 53 -10.37 1.03 -10.10
N ASP A 54 -9.46 1.70 -10.81
CA ASP A 54 -8.72 1.14 -11.92
C ASP A 54 -7.78 0.03 -11.47
N PHE A 55 -7.07 0.23 -10.36
CA PHE A 55 -6.22 -0.81 -9.77
C PHE A 55 -7.03 -2.07 -9.46
N LEU A 56 -8.16 -1.93 -8.78
CA LEU A 56 -9.01 -3.07 -8.43
C LEU A 56 -9.57 -3.76 -9.68
N ARG A 57 -10.00 -3.01 -10.70
CA ARG A 57 -10.48 -3.57 -11.97
C ARG A 57 -9.39 -4.28 -12.75
N ARG A 58 -8.17 -3.75 -12.77
CA ARG A 58 -7.02 -4.43 -13.39
C ARG A 58 -6.65 -5.71 -12.66
N LYS A 59 -6.63 -5.70 -11.33
CA LYS A 59 -6.30 -6.88 -10.51
C LYS A 59 -7.40 -7.94 -10.57
N HIS A 60 -8.66 -7.51 -10.66
CA HIS A 60 -9.84 -8.38 -10.69
C HIS A 60 -10.81 -7.95 -11.81
N PRO A 61 -10.56 -8.36 -13.08
CA PRO A 61 -11.37 -7.94 -14.22
C PRO A 61 -12.82 -8.44 -14.18
N LEU A 62 -13.04 -9.63 -13.62
CA LEU A 62 -14.35 -10.25 -13.49
C LEU A 62 -14.83 -10.16 -12.04
N LYS A 63 -16.08 -9.73 -11.85
CA LYS A 63 -16.74 -9.62 -10.54
C LYS A 63 -15.85 -8.91 -9.50
N THR A 64 -15.26 -7.76 -9.89
CA THR A 64 -14.26 -7.02 -9.09
C THR A 64 -14.66 -6.91 -7.62
N ALA A 65 -15.89 -6.51 -7.32
CA ALA A 65 -16.35 -6.32 -5.95
C ALA A 65 -16.35 -7.61 -5.11
N ASP A 66 -16.78 -8.73 -5.68
CA ASP A 66 -16.84 -10.01 -4.99
C ASP A 66 -15.42 -10.57 -4.80
N ALA A 67 -14.56 -10.41 -5.80
CA ALA A 67 -13.15 -10.80 -5.72
C ALA A 67 -12.38 -10.01 -4.64
N VAL A 68 -12.62 -8.70 -4.54
CA VAL A 68 -12.02 -7.86 -3.50
C VAL A 68 -12.51 -8.29 -2.12
N ALA A 69 -13.81 -8.51 -1.96
CA ALA A 69 -14.38 -8.97 -0.69
C ALA A 69 -13.78 -10.32 -0.25
N ALA A 70 -13.65 -11.27 -1.19
CA ALA A 70 -13.02 -12.56 -0.94
C ALA A 70 -11.54 -12.40 -0.55
N ARG A 71 -10.78 -11.56 -1.27
CA ARG A 71 -9.37 -11.30 -0.98
C ARG A 71 -9.15 -10.64 0.38
N CYS A 72 -10.07 -9.75 0.77
CA CYS A 72 -10.09 -9.12 2.08
C CYS A 72 -10.79 -9.97 3.16
N ARG A 73 -11.03 -11.27 2.90
CA ARG A 73 -11.59 -12.23 3.86
C ARG A 73 -12.90 -11.77 4.50
N GLY A 74 -13.75 -11.08 3.72
CA GLY A 74 -15.04 -10.56 4.16
C GLY A 74 -14.98 -9.31 5.05
N GLN A 75 -13.80 -8.79 5.38
CA GLN A 75 -13.65 -7.56 6.18
C GLN A 75 -14.14 -6.31 5.44
N ILE A 76 -14.18 -6.40 4.11
CA ILE A 76 -14.79 -5.42 3.23
C ILE A 76 -15.89 -6.14 2.46
N SER A 77 -17.12 -5.64 2.54
CA SER A 77 -18.25 -6.23 1.82
C SER A 77 -18.21 -5.87 0.34
N ALA A 78 -18.70 -6.77 -0.52
CA ALA A 78 -18.81 -6.49 -1.95
C ALA A 78 -19.69 -5.26 -2.23
N GLU A 79 -20.67 -4.97 -1.38
CA GLU A 79 -21.50 -3.77 -1.50
C GLU A 79 -20.69 -2.48 -1.27
N GLN A 80 -19.82 -2.45 -0.25
CA GLN A 80 -18.92 -1.32 -0.01
C GLN A 80 -18.03 -1.09 -1.23
N VAL A 81 -17.43 -2.15 -1.78
CA VAL A 81 -16.60 -2.05 -2.99
C VAL A 81 -17.41 -1.54 -4.17
N ARG A 82 -18.65 -2.00 -4.38
CA ARG A 82 -19.53 -1.49 -5.45
C ARG A 82 -19.84 0.00 -5.28
N LYS A 83 -19.98 0.50 -4.06
CA LYS A 83 -20.17 1.94 -3.79
C LYS A 83 -18.92 2.74 -4.16
N TRP A 84 -17.73 2.24 -3.82
CA TRP A 84 -16.46 2.86 -4.20
C TRP A 84 -16.26 2.91 -5.72
N LEU A 85 -16.49 1.77 -6.39
CA LEU A 85 -16.38 1.67 -7.85
C LEU A 85 -17.38 2.56 -8.62
N LYS A 86 -18.47 2.98 -7.97
CA LYS A 86 -19.46 3.93 -8.48
C LYS A 86 -19.25 5.36 -7.97
N ARG A 87 -18.15 5.61 -7.25
CA ARG A 87 -17.81 6.90 -6.61
C ARG A 87 -18.89 7.46 -5.68
N ARG A 88 -19.72 6.58 -5.11
CA ARG A 88 -20.77 6.98 -4.15
C ARG A 88 -20.26 7.12 -2.72
N SER A 89 -19.10 6.54 -2.43
CA SER A 89 -18.39 6.67 -1.16
C SER A 89 -16.89 6.43 -1.38
N ALA A 90 -16.09 6.84 -0.39
CA ALA A 90 -14.69 6.46 -0.30
C ALA A 90 -14.50 5.31 0.72
N PRO A 91 -13.42 4.51 0.61
CA PRO A 91 -13.00 3.62 1.69
C PRO A 91 -12.76 4.39 2.99
N SER A 92 -13.17 3.82 4.11
CA SER A 92 -12.74 4.30 5.43
C SER A 92 -11.25 4.02 5.65
N GLY A 93 -10.63 4.63 6.66
CA GLY A 93 -9.24 4.35 7.01
C GLY A 93 -8.98 2.87 7.32
N ILE A 94 -9.92 2.22 8.03
CA ILE A 94 -9.83 0.78 8.31
C ILE A 94 -9.90 -0.05 7.03
N ALA A 95 -10.81 0.29 6.11
CA ALA A 95 -10.89 -0.37 4.81
C ALA A 95 -9.59 -0.17 4.02
N MET A 96 -8.97 1.02 4.09
CA MET A 96 -7.70 1.29 3.43
C MET A 96 -6.56 0.42 3.99
N LEU A 97 -6.48 0.23 5.30
CA LEU A 97 -5.48 -0.65 5.93
C LEU A 97 -5.67 -2.12 5.51
N TRP A 98 -6.92 -2.58 5.41
CA TRP A 98 -7.20 -3.92 4.88
C TRP A 98 -6.78 -4.06 3.42
N LEU A 99 -7.09 -3.07 2.58
CA LEU A 99 -6.66 -3.07 1.18
C LEU A 99 -5.13 -3.07 1.08
N ALA A 100 -4.43 -2.21 1.85
CA ALA A 100 -2.97 -2.17 1.87
C ALA A 100 -2.36 -3.52 2.30
N THR A 101 -2.93 -4.16 3.31
CA THR A 101 -2.49 -5.50 3.75
C THR A 101 -2.72 -6.57 2.68
N CYS A 102 -3.85 -6.51 1.95
CA CYS A 102 -4.22 -7.52 0.96
C CYS A 102 -3.52 -7.34 -0.39
N TYR A 103 -3.19 -6.12 -0.78
CA TYR A 103 -2.62 -5.80 -2.09
C TYR A 103 -1.16 -5.35 -2.05
N GLY A 104 -0.66 -4.96 -0.88
CA GLY A 104 0.73 -4.56 -0.70
C GLY A 104 1.06 -3.19 -1.29
N PRO A 105 2.36 -2.91 -1.53
CA PRO A 105 2.83 -1.60 -1.96
C PRO A 105 2.34 -1.23 -3.37
N GLU A 106 2.02 -2.19 -4.23
CA GLU A 106 1.44 -1.93 -5.57
C GLU A 106 0.17 -1.08 -5.50
N LEU A 107 -0.67 -1.33 -4.50
CA LEU A 107 -1.88 -0.53 -4.28
C LEU A 107 -1.51 0.91 -3.97
N LEU A 108 -0.60 1.11 -3.02
CA LEU A 108 -0.18 2.44 -2.60
C LEU A 108 0.43 3.20 -3.78
N GLN A 109 1.28 2.56 -4.58
CA GLN A 109 1.81 3.12 -5.82
C GLN A 109 0.70 3.57 -6.76
N ALA A 110 -0.35 2.77 -6.95
CA ALA A 110 -1.48 3.16 -7.77
C ALA A 110 -2.19 4.41 -7.21
N LEU A 111 -2.41 4.47 -5.89
CA LEU A 111 -3.09 5.60 -5.25
C LEU A 111 -2.32 6.92 -5.41
N TYR A 112 -0.99 6.88 -5.36
CA TYR A 112 -0.14 8.06 -5.61
C TYR A 112 -0.28 8.59 -7.04
N GLY A 113 -0.49 7.71 -8.02
CA GLY A 113 -0.65 8.09 -9.42
C GLY A 113 0.52 8.91 -9.98
N PRO A 114 0.32 9.60 -11.12
CA PRO A 114 1.26 10.61 -11.60
C PRO A 114 1.22 11.83 -10.67
N SER A 115 1.98 11.76 -9.57
CA SER A 115 2.16 12.85 -8.63
C SER A 115 3.28 13.79 -9.10
N PRO A 116 3.11 15.12 -9.02
CA PRO A 116 4.16 16.08 -9.35
C PRO A 116 5.39 15.95 -8.42
N VAL A 117 5.20 15.38 -7.23
CA VAL A 117 6.25 15.15 -6.23
C VAL A 117 6.86 13.75 -6.33
N GLY A 118 6.37 12.92 -7.27
CA GLY A 118 6.79 11.53 -7.44
C GLY A 118 6.30 10.60 -6.33
N LEU A 119 6.77 9.36 -6.37
CA LEU A 119 6.55 8.39 -5.29
C LEU A 119 7.50 8.68 -4.12
N PRO A 120 7.07 8.47 -2.87
CA PRO A 120 7.99 8.47 -1.73
C PRO A 120 9.12 7.46 -1.93
N GLY A 121 10.36 7.88 -1.66
CA GLY A 121 11.53 7.02 -1.89
C GLY A 121 11.52 5.69 -1.11
N TRP A 122 10.85 5.64 0.05
CA TRP A 122 10.65 4.39 0.79
C TRP A 122 9.73 3.40 0.04
N LEU A 123 8.70 3.91 -0.63
CA LEU A 123 7.75 3.08 -1.38
C LEU A 123 8.38 2.59 -2.68
N ASP A 124 9.18 3.43 -3.34
CA ASP A 124 9.93 3.05 -4.54
C ASP A 124 10.88 1.87 -4.27
N LYS A 125 11.63 1.92 -3.16
CA LYS A 125 12.46 0.82 -2.69
C LYS A 125 11.66 -0.47 -2.45
N LEU A 126 10.51 -0.38 -1.78
CA LEU A 126 9.66 -1.56 -1.53
C LEU A 126 9.12 -2.18 -2.82
N ILE A 127 8.70 -1.35 -3.78
CA ILE A 127 8.25 -1.83 -5.10
C ILE A 127 9.40 -2.52 -5.85
N ALA A 128 10.61 -1.96 -5.79
CA ALA A 128 11.78 -2.56 -6.41
C ALA A 128 12.10 -3.94 -5.82
N VAL A 129 12.04 -4.08 -4.49
CA VAL A 129 12.23 -5.37 -3.80
C VAL A 129 11.16 -6.38 -4.19
N GLU A 130 9.88 -6.02 -4.12
CA GLU A 130 8.79 -6.95 -4.49
C GLU A 130 8.89 -7.39 -5.96
N ARG A 131 9.31 -6.48 -6.84
CA ARG A 131 9.54 -6.81 -8.25
C ARG A 131 10.70 -7.79 -8.43
N ALA A 132 11.80 -7.60 -7.70
CA ALA A 132 12.94 -8.52 -7.73
C ALA A 132 12.54 -9.92 -7.26
N ASP A 133 11.81 -10.02 -6.15
CA ASP A 133 11.32 -11.30 -5.61
C ASP A 133 10.41 -12.02 -6.61
N ARG A 134 9.48 -11.29 -7.25
CA ARG A 134 8.59 -11.84 -8.26
C ARG A 134 9.34 -12.38 -9.48
N LEU A 135 10.37 -11.68 -9.92
CA LEU A 135 11.22 -12.13 -11.03
C LEU A 135 12.04 -13.36 -10.63
N GLY A 136 12.58 -13.38 -9.41
CA GLY A 136 13.28 -14.53 -8.85
C GLY A 136 12.41 -15.78 -8.80
N ALA A 137 11.17 -15.67 -8.30
CA ALA A 137 10.22 -16.77 -8.25
C ALA A 137 9.87 -17.32 -9.65
N ARG A 138 9.73 -16.44 -10.65
CA ARG A 138 9.50 -16.84 -12.04
C ARG A 138 10.70 -17.58 -12.64
N LEU A 139 11.92 -17.12 -12.35
CA LEU A 139 13.14 -17.78 -12.81
C LEU A 139 13.23 -19.20 -12.23
N GLN A 140 12.91 -19.36 -10.95
CA GLN A 140 12.89 -20.67 -10.31
C GLN A 140 11.84 -21.61 -10.92
N ALA A 141 10.63 -21.12 -11.20
CA ALA A 141 9.59 -21.90 -11.87
C ALA A 141 10.03 -22.38 -13.26
N LEU A 142 10.55 -21.47 -14.10
CA LEU A 142 11.05 -21.80 -15.43
C LEU A 142 12.21 -22.80 -15.38
N ARG A 143 13.07 -22.70 -14.37
CA ARG A 143 14.16 -23.66 -14.19
C ARG A 143 13.64 -25.06 -13.91
N ALA A 144 12.64 -25.18 -13.04
CA ALA A 144 12.01 -26.46 -12.71
C ALA A 144 11.30 -27.08 -13.94
N GLU A 145 10.66 -26.26 -14.77
CA GLU A 145 10.06 -26.71 -16.04
C GLU A 145 11.12 -27.26 -17.01
N LEU A 146 12.24 -26.55 -17.18
CA LEU A 146 13.35 -26.99 -18.03
C LEU A 146 13.94 -28.32 -17.55
N ASP A 147 14.17 -28.46 -16.24
CA ASP A 147 14.72 -29.69 -15.67
C ASP A 147 13.76 -30.89 -15.90
N THR A 148 12.44 -30.64 -15.85
CA THR A 148 11.41 -31.64 -16.16
C THR A 148 11.43 -32.05 -17.64
N GLU A 149 11.61 -31.11 -18.56
CA GLU A 149 11.68 -31.38 -20.00
C GLU A 149 12.94 -32.17 -20.39
N ILE A 150 14.08 -31.81 -19.79
CA ILE A 150 15.35 -32.53 -19.98
C ILE A 150 15.21 -33.97 -19.47
N ALA A 151 14.58 -34.19 -18.32
CA ALA A 151 14.33 -35.54 -17.80
C ALA A 151 13.42 -36.34 -18.75
N ARG A 152 12.38 -35.71 -19.31
CA ARG A 152 11.47 -36.35 -20.29
C ARG A 152 12.18 -36.73 -21.59
N SER A 153 13.05 -35.86 -22.09
CA SER A 153 13.76 -36.06 -23.37
C SER A 153 14.90 -37.11 -23.29
N ARG A 154 15.25 -37.56 -22.08
CA ARG A 154 16.29 -38.57 -21.83
C ARG A 154 15.72 -39.98 -21.62
N LEU A 155 14.39 -40.14 -21.63
CA LEU A 155 13.67 -41.41 -21.61
C LEU A 155 13.31 -41.82 -23.05
#